data_AF-A0A949J6F9-F1
#
_entry.id   AF-A0A949J6F9-F1
#
_cell.length_a   1.000
_cell.length_b   1.000
_cell.length_c   1.000
_cell.angle_alpha   90.00
_cell.angle_beta   90.00
_cell.angle_gamma   90.00
#
_symmetry.space_group_name_H-M   'P 1'
#
loop_
_entity.id
_entity.type
_entity.pdbx_description
1 polymer ?
#
loop_
_entity_poly.entity_id
_entity_poly.type
_entity_poly.pdbx_seq_one_letter_code
_entity_poly.pdbx_strand_id
1 'polypeptide(L)'
;MECLTCKITEAVDKTYPVREAIFGKTSGRCLWHCWDDDDVFVCSQCKTPQFFEKIAWCSKTNLFICTQCSSSRSVEEKFWCWKEYTLVSCPFCGEEHPTLNRQEYDGAHPWQADPFACKQFPVWYPGGNVVCEKDLKRSVTKIIRCPYCKGEIHIKETGTYTCPHCHRSFTVKKK
;
A
#
# COMPACT_ATOMS: atom_id res chain seq x y z
N MET A 1 4.49 -10.39 16.88
CA MET A 1 3.08 -10.84 17.00
C MET A 1 2.44 -10.68 15.62
N GLU A 2 1.37 -11.39 15.29
CA GLU A 2 0.69 -11.28 13.98
C GLU A 2 -0.59 -10.45 14.08
N CYS A 3 -0.99 -9.80 12.99
CA CYS A 3 -2.23 -9.02 12.98
C CYS A 3 -3.47 -9.91 13.03
N LEU A 4 -4.37 -9.65 13.99
CA LEU A 4 -5.60 -10.42 14.20
C LEU A 4 -6.53 -10.35 12.98
N THR A 5 -6.79 -9.14 12.46
CA THR A 5 -7.64 -8.97 11.27
C THR A 5 -7.06 -9.71 10.07
N CYS A 6 -5.74 -9.64 9.85
CA CYS A 6 -5.11 -10.40 8.78
C CYS A 6 -5.33 -11.91 8.93
N LYS A 7 -5.28 -12.45 10.15
CA LYS A 7 -5.57 -13.88 10.40
C LYS A 7 -7.02 -14.26 10.11
N ILE A 8 -7.95 -13.39 10.49
CA ILE A 8 -9.38 -13.62 10.20
C ILE A 8 -9.59 -13.62 8.68
N THR A 9 -8.97 -12.69 7.96
CA THR A 9 -9.04 -12.65 6.50
C THR A 9 -8.38 -13.88 5.86
N GLU A 10 -7.17 -14.26 6.28
CA GLU A 10 -6.45 -15.45 5.79
C GLU A 10 -7.21 -16.76 6.03
N ALA A 11 -8.01 -16.84 7.09
CA ALA A 11 -8.86 -17.99 7.37
C ALA A 11 -9.94 -18.20 6.31
N VAL A 12 -10.39 -17.13 5.64
CA VAL A 12 -11.42 -17.16 4.59
C VAL A 12 -10.81 -17.09 3.19
N ASP A 13 -9.70 -16.36 3.02
CA ASP A 13 -8.96 -16.21 1.77
C ASP A 13 -7.49 -16.56 1.98
N LYS A 14 -7.11 -17.76 1.57
CA LYS A 14 -5.75 -18.31 1.76
C LYS A 14 -4.67 -17.59 0.96
N THR A 15 -5.04 -16.71 0.04
CA THR A 15 -4.09 -15.86 -0.68
C THR A 15 -3.70 -14.61 0.11
N TYR A 16 -4.48 -14.27 1.15
CA TYR A 16 -4.28 -13.06 1.93
C TYR A 16 -3.10 -13.20 2.90
N PRO A 17 -2.10 -12.31 2.86
CA PRO A 17 -0.90 -12.43 3.67
C PRO A 17 -1.12 -11.94 5.11
N VAL A 18 -0.55 -12.67 6.06
CA VAL A 18 -0.53 -12.25 7.46
C VAL A 18 0.65 -11.31 7.70
N ARG A 19 0.35 -10.06 8.02
CA ARG A 19 1.35 -9.03 8.35
C ARG A 19 1.70 -9.03 9.84
N GLU A 20 2.92 -8.61 10.15
CA GLU A 20 3.36 -8.41 11.52
C GLU A 20 2.52 -7.34 12.23
N ALA A 21 2.22 -7.56 13.50
CA ALA A 21 1.58 -6.57 14.34
C ALA A 21 2.61 -5.55 14.85
N ILE A 22 2.33 -4.28 14.62
CA ILE A 22 3.13 -3.13 15.08
C ILE A 22 2.46 -2.48 16.31
N PHE A 23 1.13 -2.57 16.41
CA PHE A 23 0.36 -2.03 17.54
C PHE A 23 -0.35 -3.13 18.34
N GLY A 24 -0.79 -2.77 19.53
CA GLY A 24 -1.59 -3.61 20.43
C GLY A 24 -0.78 -4.71 21.13
N LYS A 25 -0.72 -4.66 22.47
CA LYS A 25 -0.08 -5.73 23.27
C LYS A 25 -0.92 -7.02 23.34
N THR A 26 -2.24 -6.92 23.13
CA THR A 26 -3.23 -8.00 23.31
C THR A 26 -3.93 -8.41 22.03
N SER A 27 -4.28 -7.47 21.15
CA SER A 27 -4.75 -7.72 19.79
C SER A 27 -3.73 -7.14 18.82
N GLY A 28 -2.92 -8.01 18.20
CA GLY A 28 -1.91 -7.55 17.26
C GLY A 28 -2.56 -6.81 16.08
N ARG A 29 -2.10 -5.60 15.77
CA ARG A 29 -2.58 -4.78 14.65
C ARG A 29 -1.44 -4.35 13.75
N CYS A 30 -1.62 -4.47 12.44
CA CYS A 30 -0.69 -3.95 11.43
C CYS A 30 -1.12 -2.54 10.99
N LEU A 31 -0.30 -1.85 10.19
CA LEU A 31 -0.61 -0.51 9.67
C LEU A 31 -1.91 -0.49 8.84
N TRP A 32 -2.28 -1.61 8.22
CA TRP A 32 -3.50 -1.71 7.40
C TRP A 32 -4.77 -1.79 8.26
N HIS A 33 -4.63 -2.34 9.46
CA HIS A 33 -5.74 -2.64 10.36
C HIS A 33 -5.56 -1.91 11.70
N CYS A 34 -5.13 -0.66 11.62
CA CYS A 34 -4.89 0.19 12.78
C CYS A 34 -6.21 0.69 13.39
N TRP A 35 -6.14 1.15 14.65
CA TRP A 35 -7.29 1.67 15.41
C TRP A 35 -7.27 3.21 15.49
N ASP A 36 -8.20 3.78 16.25
CA ASP A 36 -8.38 5.22 16.47
C ASP A 36 -7.31 5.87 17.38
N ASP A 37 -6.45 5.07 18.00
CA ASP A 37 -5.26 5.51 18.75
C ASP A 37 -3.97 5.51 17.92
N ASP A 38 -4.03 4.95 16.71
CA ASP A 38 -2.90 4.84 15.79
C ASP A 38 -3.05 5.94 14.71
N ASP A 39 -2.20 6.99 14.71
CA ASP A 39 -2.21 8.17 13.81
C ASP A 39 -1.94 7.86 12.31
N VAL A 40 -2.41 6.71 11.81
CA VAL A 40 -2.18 6.21 10.46
C VAL A 40 -3.23 6.74 9.48
N PHE A 41 -4.51 6.62 9.83
CA PHE A 41 -5.62 7.09 8.99
C PHE A 41 -6.35 8.26 9.65
N VAL A 42 -5.91 9.47 9.32
CA VAL A 42 -6.40 10.71 9.93
C VAL A 42 -7.40 11.38 9.00
N CYS A 43 -8.62 11.65 9.51
CA CYS A 43 -9.63 12.33 8.72
C CYS A 43 -9.19 13.74 8.34
N SER A 44 -9.35 14.10 7.06
CA SER A 44 -8.96 15.40 6.54
C SER A 44 -9.84 16.56 7.04
N GLN A 45 -11.05 16.27 7.55
CA GLN A 45 -11.95 17.27 8.12
C GLN A 45 -11.72 17.49 9.63
N CYS A 46 -11.96 16.47 10.47
CA CYS A 46 -11.85 16.62 11.93
C CYS A 46 -10.45 16.38 12.50
N LYS A 47 -9.49 15.94 11.68
CA LYS A 47 -8.10 15.65 12.08
C LYS A 47 -7.95 14.57 13.16
N THR A 48 -8.98 13.74 13.37
CA THR A 48 -8.89 12.61 14.30
C THR A 48 -8.50 11.33 13.56
N PRO A 49 -7.68 10.46 14.18
CA PRO A 49 -7.43 9.13 13.67
C PRO A 49 -8.70 8.29 13.70
N GLN A 50 -8.78 7.32 12.81
CA GLN A 50 -9.95 6.47 12.68
C GLN A 50 -9.54 5.02 12.45
N PHE A 51 -10.38 4.14 12.99
CA PHE A 51 -10.39 2.74 12.62
C PHE A 51 -10.64 2.57 11.12
N PHE A 52 -9.95 1.63 10.47
CA PHE A 52 -10.00 1.43 9.02
C PHE A 52 -11.43 1.15 8.50
N GLU A 53 -12.31 0.53 9.29
CA GLU A 53 -13.74 0.32 8.93
C GLU A 53 -14.62 1.57 9.10
N LYS A 54 -14.07 2.70 9.57
CA LYS A 54 -14.78 3.97 9.80
C LYS A 54 -14.27 5.11 8.95
N ILE A 55 -13.38 4.83 8.00
CA ILE A 55 -12.77 5.84 7.14
C ILE A 55 -12.68 5.34 5.71
N ALA A 56 -12.86 6.24 4.76
CA ALA A 56 -12.69 6.01 3.34
C ALA A 56 -11.56 6.89 2.81
N TRP A 57 -10.82 6.39 1.83
CA TRP A 57 -9.84 7.18 1.07
C TRP A 57 -10.43 7.59 -0.29
N CYS A 58 -10.22 8.83 -0.69
CA CYS A 58 -10.58 9.35 -2.00
C CYS A 58 -9.35 9.38 -2.91
N SER A 59 -9.30 8.52 -3.93
CA SER A 59 -8.18 8.48 -4.88
C SER A 59 -8.04 9.75 -5.72
N LYS A 60 -9.13 10.50 -5.94
CA LYS A 60 -9.12 11.74 -6.73
C LYS A 60 -8.47 12.92 -6.01
N THR A 61 -8.62 12.99 -4.69
CA THR A 61 -8.13 14.11 -3.88
C THR A 61 -6.99 13.71 -2.94
N ASN A 62 -6.74 12.41 -2.81
CA ASN A 62 -5.80 11.82 -1.86
C ASN A 62 -6.08 12.21 -0.40
N LEU A 63 -7.36 12.36 -0.06
CA LEU A 63 -7.83 12.72 1.28
C LEU A 63 -8.61 11.57 1.91
N PHE A 64 -8.59 11.53 3.25
CA PHE A 64 -9.37 10.58 4.03
C PHE A 64 -10.62 11.24 4.64
N ILE A 65 -11.75 10.53 4.59
CA ILE A 65 -13.06 11.00 5.07
C ILE A 65 -13.63 9.97 6.04
N CYS A 66 -13.92 10.38 7.27
CA CYS A 66 -14.51 9.49 8.26
C CYS A 66 -16.04 9.49 8.17
N THR A 67 -16.65 8.41 8.66
CA THR A 67 -18.11 8.24 8.70
C THR A 67 -18.82 9.23 9.62
N GLN A 68 -18.09 9.93 10.50
CA GLN A 68 -18.65 10.96 11.39
C GLN A 68 -18.74 12.33 10.73
N CYS A 69 -17.80 12.68 9.86
CA CYS A 69 -17.74 14.00 9.21
C CYS A 69 -18.51 14.07 7.89
N SER A 70 -19.07 12.97 7.41
CA SER A 70 -19.82 12.96 6.16
C SER A 70 -20.96 11.94 6.20
N SER A 71 -21.97 12.16 5.35
CA SER A 71 -23.05 11.20 5.19
C SER A 71 -22.51 9.84 4.79
N SER A 72 -23.07 8.80 5.37
CA SER A 72 -22.70 7.43 5.08
C SER A 72 -23.91 6.51 5.08
N ARG A 73 -23.80 5.39 4.35
CA ARG A 73 -24.83 4.36 4.28
C ARG A 73 -24.19 2.97 4.24
N SER A 74 -24.85 1.99 4.84
CA SER A 74 -24.45 0.60 4.76
C SER A 74 -24.90 -0.05 3.44
N VAL A 75 -24.11 -1.00 2.96
CA VAL A 75 -24.41 -1.82 1.78
C VAL A 75 -24.24 -3.30 2.16
N GLU A 76 -25.33 -4.06 2.08
CA GLU A 76 -25.36 -5.49 2.39
C GLU A 76 -24.77 -6.32 1.24
N GLU A 77 -23.45 -6.48 1.26
CA GLU A 77 -22.72 -7.34 0.32
C GLU A 77 -21.61 -8.06 1.09
N LYS A 78 -21.54 -9.37 0.95
CA LYS A 78 -20.56 -10.20 1.66
C LYS A 78 -19.19 -10.11 0.98
N PHE A 79 -18.15 -9.92 1.77
CA PHE A 79 -16.74 -10.01 1.35
C PHE A 79 -15.89 -10.47 2.54
N TRP A 80 -14.97 -11.40 2.31
CA TRP A 80 -14.25 -12.11 3.39
C TRP A 80 -15.19 -12.52 4.54
N CYS A 81 -14.94 -12.07 5.77
CA CYS A 81 -15.78 -12.33 6.94
C CYS A 81 -16.90 -11.29 7.18
N TRP A 82 -16.91 -10.19 6.43
CA TRP A 82 -17.90 -9.13 6.57
C TRP A 82 -19.18 -9.44 5.77
N LYS A 83 -20.31 -8.95 6.28
CA LYS A 83 -21.63 -9.08 5.64
C LYS A 83 -22.08 -7.79 4.95
N GLU A 84 -21.45 -6.69 5.28
CA GLU A 84 -21.75 -5.36 4.77
C GLU A 84 -20.50 -4.48 4.84
N TYR A 85 -20.52 -3.37 4.12
CA TYR A 85 -19.55 -2.30 4.22
C TYR A 85 -20.25 -0.94 4.20
N THR A 86 -19.51 0.11 4.55
CA THR A 86 -20.05 1.48 4.55
C THR A 86 -19.53 2.26 3.36
N LEU A 87 -20.44 2.94 2.65
CA LEU A 87 -20.12 3.98 1.69
C LEU A 87 -20.16 5.33 2.39
N VAL A 88 -19.14 6.16 2.16
CA VAL A 88 -18.99 7.51 2.72
C VAL A 88 -19.02 8.51 1.58
N SER A 89 -19.93 9.48 1.63
CA SER A 89 -19.97 10.56 0.66
C SER A 89 -18.73 11.44 0.82
N CYS A 90 -18.03 11.74 -0.27
CA CYS A 90 -16.83 12.56 -0.26
C CYS A 90 -17.19 14.03 -0.55
N PRO A 91 -16.99 14.95 0.40
CA PRO A 91 -17.29 16.37 0.17
C PRO A 91 -16.30 17.04 -0.78
N PHE A 92 -15.20 16.38 -1.12
CA PHE A 92 -14.13 16.95 -1.95
C PHE A 92 -14.28 16.60 -3.44
N CYS A 93 -14.80 15.42 -3.77
CA CYS A 93 -15.00 15.00 -5.17
C CYS A 93 -16.48 14.78 -5.55
N GLY A 94 -17.39 14.78 -4.58
CA GLY A 94 -18.83 14.58 -4.81
C GLY A 94 -19.28 13.12 -5.01
N GLU A 95 -18.36 12.15 -4.92
CA GLU A 95 -18.68 10.72 -5.09
C GLU A 95 -18.75 9.98 -3.74
N GLU A 96 -19.28 8.76 -3.74
CA GLU A 96 -19.22 7.87 -2.59
C GLU A 96 -18.00 6.96 -2.68
N HIS A 97 -17.35 6.72 -1.53
CA HIS A 97 -16.21 5.80 -1.42
C HIS A 97 -16.45 4.79 -0.31
N PRO A 98 -16.15 3.50 -0.54
CA PRO A 98 -16.26 2.50 0.51
C PRO A 98 -15.19 2.70 1.58
N THR A 99 -15.44 2.18 2.78
CA THR A 99 -14.44 2.16 3.87
C THR A 99 -13.22 1.30 3.52
N LEU A 100 -12.10 1.53 4.20
CA LEU A 100 -10.80 0.95 3.81
C LEU A 100 -10.79 -0.59 3.78
N ASN A 101 -11.57 -1.27 4.63
CA ASN A 101 -11.73 -2.72 4.58
C ASN A 101 -12.22 -3.22 3.21
N ARG A 102 -13.23 -2.54 2.65
CA ARG A 102 -13.76 -2.84 1.33
C ARG A 102 -12.82 -2.35 0.23
N GLN A 103 -12.18 -1.19 0.40
CA GLN A 103 -11.17 -0.74 -0.57
C GLN A 103 -10.00 -1.72 -0.67
N GLU A 104 -9.55 -2.31 0.44
CA GLU A 104 -8.51 -3.34 0.42
C GLU A 104 -8.97 -4.59 -0.34
N TYR A 105 -10.18 -5.05 -0.06
CA TYR A 105 -10.80 -6.17 -0.76
C TYR A 105 -10.90 -5.93 -2.28
N ASP A 106 -11.22 -4.69 -2.69
CA ASP A 106 -11.39 -4.31 -4.10
C ASP A 106 -10.05 -3.98 -4.81
N GLY A 107 -8.92 -3.94 -4.10
CA GLY A 107 -7.64 -3.54 -4.70
C GLY A 107 -7.43 -2.03 -4.82
N ALA A 108 -8.25 -1.22 -4.14
CA ALA A 108 -8.32 0.23 -4.25
C ALA A 108 -7.78 0.97 -3.01
N HIS A 109 -7.23 0.27 -2.02
CA HIS A 109 -6.63 0.90 -0.83
C HIS A 109 -5.49 1.86 -1.23
N PRO A 110 -5.22 2.96 -0.49
CA PRO A 110 -4.14 3.90 -0.81
C PRO A 110 -2.78 3.24 -1.05
N TRP A 111 -2.47 2.18 -0.29
CA TRP A 111 -1.22 1.42 -0.46
C TRP A 111 -1.26 0.35 -1.55
N GLN A 112 -2.44 -0.01 -2.07
CA GLN A 112 -2.55 -0.78 -3.32
C GLN A 112 -2.45 0.14 -4.54
N ALA A 113 -2.98 1.37 -4.43
CA ALA A 113 -2.89 2.39 -5.46
C ALA A 113 -1.47 2.95 -5.62
N ASP A 114 -0.75 3.16 -4.51
CA ASP A 114 0.67 3.48 -4.50
C ASP A 114 1.44 2.60 -3.49
N PRO A 115 1.95 1.44 -3.94
CA PRO A 115 2.75 0.54 -3.11
C PRO A 115 4.06 1.16 -2.61
N PHE A 116 4.60 2.18 -3.29
CA PHE A 116 5.84 2.83 -2.85
C PHE A 116 5.63 3.70 -1.61
N ALA A 117 4.41 4.14 -1.36
CA ALA A 117 4.01 4.83 -0.12
C ALA A 117 3.71 3.85 1.04
N CYS A 118 3.64 2.55 0.76
CA CYS A 118 3.34 1.55 1.79
C CYS A 118 4.54 1.35 2.72
N LYS A 119 4.30 1.51 4.02
CA LYS A 119 5.32 1.30 5.06
C LYS A 119 5.35 -0.13 5.59
N GLN A 120 4.42 -0.99 5.15
CA GLN A 120 4.35 -2.36 5.63
C GLN A 120 3.92 -3.34 4.54
N PHE A 121 4.86 -4.25 4.26
CA PHE A 121 4.72 -5.30 3.27
C PHE A 121 4.24 -6.61 3.90
N PRO A 122 3.68 -7.51 3.09
CA PRO A 122 3.43 -7.32 1.66
C PRO A 122 2.11 -6.61 1.33
N VAL A 123 2.02 -6.06 0.12
CA VAL A 123 0.80 -5.48 -0.46
C VAL A 123 0.08 -6.57 -1.22
N TRP A 124 -1.13 -6.91 -0.78
CA TRP A 124 -1.98 -7.90 -1.45
C TRP A 124 -2.88 -7.23 -2.48
N TYR A 125 -3.24 -7.94 -3.54
CA TYR A 125 -4.20 -7.52 -4.55
C TYR A 125 -5.25 -8.62 -4.80
N PRO A 126 -6.45 -8.23 -5.24
CA PRO A 126 -7.49 -9.19 -5.63
C PRO A 126 -6.96 -10.24 -6.61
N GLY A 127 -7.35 -11.50 -6.40
CA GLY A 127 -6.83 -12.64 -7.15
C GLY A 127 -5.53 -13.22 -6.60
N GLY A 128 -5.04 -12.73 -5.45
CA GLY A 128 -3.94 -13.35 -4.72
C GLY A 128 -2.54 -12.90 -5.13
N ASN A 129 -2.43 -11.85 -5.95
CA ASN A 129 -1.14 -11.27 -6.30
C ASN A 129 -0.59 -10.50 -5.09
N VAL A 130 0.73 -10.64 -4.86
CA VAL A 130 1.39 -10.04 -3.71
C VAL A 130 2.65 -9.33 -4.14
N VAL A 131 2.79 -8.07 -3.72
CA VAL A 131 3.99 -7.26 -3.91
C VAL A 131 4.74 -7.19 -2.59
N CYS A 132 5.97 -7.70 -2.58
CA CYS A 132 6.89 -7.62 -1.46
C CYS A 132 7.78 -6.38 -1.57
N GLU A 133 8.42 -5.99 -0.46
CA GLU A 133 9.35 -4.85 -0.44
C GLU A 133 10.48 -4.99 -1.49
N LYS A 134 10.96 -6.23 -1.70
CA LYS A 134 12.01 -6.54 -2.70
C LYS A 134 11.57 -6.27 -4.14
N ASP A 135 10.27 -6.33 -4.43
CA ASP A 135 9.73 -6.12 -5.78
C ASP A 135 9.65 -4.61 -6.10
N LEU A 136 9.49 -3.78 -5.07
CA LEU A 136 9.50 -2.31 -5.17
C LEU A 136 10.88 -1.70 -5.03
N LYS A 137 11.87 -2.45 -4.54
CA LYS A 137 13.28 -2.12 -4.72
C LYS A 137 13.61 -2.26 -6.19
N ARG A 138 13.15 -1.27 -6.98
CA ARG A 138 13.63 -1.00 -8.34
C ARG A 138 15.14 -1.20 -8.29
N SER A 139 15.65 -2.05 -9.18
CA SER A 139 17.03 -1.99 -9.60
C SER A 139 17.27 -0.53 -9.97
N VAL A 140 17.86 0.23 -9.03
CA VAL A 140 18.16 1.64 -9.23
C VAL A 140 19.12 1.64 -10.39
N THR A 141 18.61 1.92 -11.58
CA THR A 141 19.44 2.04 -12.75
C THR A 141 20.27 3.28 -12.51
N LYS A 142 21.51 3.10 -12.05
CA LYS A 142 22.42 4.21 -11.90
C LYS A 142 22.84 4.60 -13.30
N ILE A 143 22.69 5.88 -13.62
CA ILE A 143 23.29 6.44 -14.82
C ILE A 143 24.76 6.68 -14.47
N ILE A 144 25.64 6.01 -15.20
CA ILE A 144 27.08 6.25 -15.15
C ILE A 144 27.56 6.70 -16.52
N ARG A 145 28.67 7.43 -16.55
CA ARG A 145 29.34 7.79 -17.80
C ARG A 145 30.39 6.75 -18.11
N CYS A 146 30.41 6.28 -19.37
CA CYS A 146 31.46 5.42 -19.86
C CYS A 146 32.84 6.09 -19.62
N PRO A 147 33.82 5.40 -19.04
CA PRO A 147 35.16 5.98 -18.82
C PRO A 147 35.90 6.29 -20.13
N TYR A 148 35.48 5.71 -21.25
CA TYR A 148 36.14 5.88 -22.55
C TYR A 148 35.47 6.95 -23.42
N CYS A 149 34.16 6.85 -23.66
CA CYS A 149 33.45 7.74 -24.57
C CYS A 149 32.54 8.76 -23.89
N LYS A 150 32.44 8.72 -22.55
CA LYS A 150 31.54 9.55 -21.73
C LYS A 150 30.05 9.41 -22.03
N GLY A 151 29.64 8.51 -22.93
CA GLY A 151 28.24 8.17 -23.17
C GLY A 151 27.58 7.64 -21.91
N GLU A 152 26.30 7.96 -21.74
CA GLU A 152 25.51 7.59 -20.57
C GLU A 152 25.07 6.13 -20.66
N ILE A 153 25.25 5.40 -19.57
CA ILE A 153 24.94 3.97 -19.49
C ILE A 153 24.12 3.74 -18.23
N HIS A 154 23.00 3.04 -18.39
CA HIS A 154 22.16 2.60 -17.28
C HIS A 154 22.66 1.26 -16.77
N ILE A 155 23.10 1.21 -15.51
CA ILE A 155 23.59 -0.02 -14.87
C ILE A 155 22.69 -0.42 -13.70
N LYS A 156 22.46 -1.72 -13.51
CA LYS A 156 21.58 -2.25 -12.45
C LYS A 156 22.34 -2.64 -11.17
N GLU A 157 23.56 -3.14 -11.33
CA GLU A 157 24.38 -3.69 -10.25
C GLU A 157 25.89 -3.46 -10.49
N THR A 158 26.75 -3.89 -9.57
CA THR A 158 28.19 -3.89 -9.81
C THR A 158 28.58 -5.06 -10.71
N GLY A 159 29.47 -4.84 -11.67
CA GLY A 159 29.82 -5.86 -12.64
C GLY A 159 30.59 -5.29 -13.82
N THR A 160 30.85 -6.14 -14.80
CA THR A 160 31.49 -5.74 -16.07
C THR A 160 30.42 -5.39 -17.09
N TYR A 161 30.52 -4.19 -17.65
CA TYR A 161 29.57 -3.63 -18.61
C TYR A 161 30.26 -3.33 -19.92
N THR A 162 29.58 -3.60 -21.04
CA THR A 162 30.00 -3.19 -22.37
C THR A 162 29.27 -1.90 -22.75
N CYS A 163 30.01 -0.85 -23.08
CA CYS A 163 29.40 0.41 -23.51
C CYS A 163 28.69 0.24 -24.87
N PRO A 164 27.43 0.66 -25.04
CA PRO A 164 26.73 0.57 -26.33
C PRO A 164 27.27 1.56 -27.38
N HIS A 165 27.97 2.62 -26.95
CA HIS A 165 28.48 3.66 -27.86
C HIS A 165 29.88 3.36 -28.40
N CYS A 166 30.75 2.73 -27.60
CA CYS A 166 32.14 2.47 -27.99
C CYS A 166 32.55 1.00 -27.90
N HIS A 167 31.63 0.12 -27.51
CA HIS A 167 31.81 -1.32 -27.39
C HIS A 167 32.96 -1.79 -26.48
N ARG A 168 33.53 -0.88 -25.67
CA ARG A 168 34.56 -1.21 -24.68
C ARG A 168 33.92 -1.69 -23.39
N SER A 169 34.52 -2.72 -22.81
CA SER A 169 34.13 -3.27 -21.52
C SER A 169 34.84 -2.55 -20.37
N PHE A 170 34.13 -2.31 -19.28
CA PHE A 170 34.70 -1.74 -18.05
C PHE A 170 33.96 -2.29 -16.82
N THR A 171 34.63 -2.30 -15.67
CA THR A 171 34.07 -2.86 -14.43
C THR A 171 33.65 -1.75 -13.47
N VAL A 172 32.43 -1.86 -12.95
CA VAL A 172 31.88 -0.96 -11.94
C VAL A 172 31.94 -1.66 -10.58
N LYS A 173 32.68 -1.07 -9.63
CA LYS A 173 32.82 -1.58 -8.26
C LYS A 173 31.95 -0.77 -7.29
N LYS A 174 31.52 -1.40 -6.19
CA LYS A 174 30.83 -0.71 -5.09
C LYS A 174 31.84 0.28 -4.47
N LYS A 175 31.46 1.54 -4.37
CA LYS A 175 32.21 2.52 -3.56
C LYS A 175 32.00 2.23 -2.08
#